data_AF-A0A819E448-F1
#
_entry.id   AF-A0A819E448-F1
#
_cell.length_a   1.000
_cell.length_b   1.000
_cell.length_c   1.000
_cell.angle_alpha   90.00
_cell.angle_beta   90.00
_cell.angle_gamma   90.00
#
_symmetry.space_group_name_H-M   'P 1'
#
loop_
_entity.id
_entity.type
_entity.pdbx_description
1 polymer ?
#
loop_
_entity_poly.entity_id
_entity_poly.type
_entity_poly.pdbx_seq_one_letter_code
_entity_poly.pdbx_strand_id
1 'polypeptide(L)'
;MESNLKHAQENELRVLSSIYNNALKDLRTKRDKRLRPPYFSLTITPLRSDSIITQEKNDPTFDLIVQETSKYPNELPEIKLANPKNLSIEALERCEKELRIQMQNYVGG
;
A
#
# COMPACT_ATOMS: atom_id res chain seq x y z
N MET A 1 -11.88 -21.37 -9.02
CA MET A 1 -12.14 -19.98 -8.57
C MET A 1 -10.88 -19.30 -8.05
N GLU A 2 -10.06 -19.94 -7.21
CA GLU A 2 -8.80 -19.36 -6.66
C GLU A 2 -7.81 -18.82 -7.71
N SER A 3 -7.72 -19.45 -8.88
CA SER A 3 -6.87 -18.97 -9.97
C SER A 3 -7.28 -17.59 -10.48
N ASN A 4 -8.55 -17.18 -10.35
CA ASN A 4 -9.00 -15.88 -10.83
C ASN A 4 -8.63 -14.76 -9.86
N LEU A 5 -8.73 -15.01 -8.54
CA LEU A 5 -8.32 -14.07 -7.51
C LEU A 5 -6.83 -13.75 -7.60
N LYS A 6 -5.98 -14.78 -7.69
CA LYS A 6 -4.54 -14.57 -7.86
C LYS A 6 -4.20 -13.75 -9.11
N HIS A 7 -4.90 -13.98 -10.22
CA HIS A 7 -4.69 -13.19 -11.44
C HIS A 7 -5.15 -11.74 -11.28
N ALA A 8 -6.27 -11.50 -10.59
CA ALA A 8 -6.77 -10.16 -10.28
C ALA A 8 -5.79 -9.38 -9.38
N GLN A 9 -5.33 -10.01 -8.30
CA GLN A 9 -4.33 -9.49 -7.36
C GLN A 9 -3.02 -9.09 -8.07
N GLU A 10 -2.45 -10.00 -8.87
CA GLU A 10 -1.24 -9.72 -9.64
C GLU A 10 -1.45 -8.62 -10.70
N ASN A 11 -2.64 -8.55 -11.27
CA ASN A 11 -2.99 -7.48 -12.22
C ASN A 11 -3.07 -6.12 -11.51
N GLU A 12 -3.70 -6.06 -10.35
CA GLU A 12 -3.76 -4.85 -9.53
C GLU A 12 -2.36 -4.36 -9.16
N LEU A 13 -1.50 -5.24 -8.63
CA LEU A 13 -0.12 -4.87 -8.32
C LEU A 13 0.64 -4.33 -9.53
N ARG A 14 0.42 -4.91 -10.72
CA ARG A 14 1.04 -4.44 -11.98
C ARG A 14 0.55 -3.04 -12.37
N VAL A 15 -0.75 -2.80 -12.25
CA VAL A 15 -1.35 -1.48 -12.52
C VAL A 15 -0.82 -0.45 -11.51
N LEU A 16 -0.85 -0.76 -10.22
CA LEU A 16 -0.30 0.09 -9.16
C LEU A 16 1.17 0.41 -9.40
N SER A 17 1.98 -0.59 -9.79
CA SER A 17 3.41 -0.38 -10.11
C SER A 17 3.60 0.60 -11.26
N SER A 18 2.67 0.64 -12.22
CA SER A 18 2.73 1.55 -13.38
C SER A 18 2.28 2.97 -13.01
N ILE A 19 1.35 3.11 -12.06
CA ILE A 19 0.86 4.40 -11.56
C ILE A 19 1.91 5.05 -10.64
N TYR A 20 2.39 4.28 -9.67
CA TYR A 20 3.24 4.81 -8.59
C TYR A 20 4.74 4.67 -8.87
N ASN A 21 5.12 3.92 -9.92
CA ASN A 21 6.50 3.73 -10.35
C ASN A 21 7.44 3.47 -9.15
N ASN A 22 8.37 4.38 -8.89
CA ASN A 22 9.40 4.22 -7.87
C ASN A 22 8.87 4.30 -6.43
N ALA A 23 7.66 4.82 -6.22
CA ALA A 23 7.03 4.89 -4.90
C ALA A 23 6.48 3.53 -4.45
N LEU A 24 6.28 2.58 -5.36
CA LEU A 24 5.81 1.24 -5.04
C LEU A 24 6.93 0.21 -5.16
N LYS A 25 7.06 -0.66 -4.16
CA LYS A 25 8.04 -1.74 -4.11
C LYS A 25 7.36 -3.06 -3.75
N ASP A 26 7.42 -4.03 -4.66
CA ASP A 26 7.05 -5.42 -4.35
C ASP A 26 8.12 -6.01 -3.43
N LEU A 27 7.71 -6.40 -2.22
CA LEU A 27 8.58 -6.91 -1.16
C LEU A 27 8.80 -8.43 -1.26
N ARG A 28 8.14 -9.10 -2.22
CA ARG A 28 8.26 -10.55 -2.43
C ARG A 28 9.54 -10.91 -3.19
N THR A 29 10.16 -12.02 -2.80
CA THR A 29 11.22 -12.63 -3.62
C THR A 29 10.66 -13.19 -4.92
N LYS A 30 11.52 -13.46 -5.91
CA LYS A 30 11.10 -14.12 -7.18
C LYS A 30 10.38 -15.46 -6.93
N ARG A 31 10.74 -16.19 -5.87
CA ARG A 31 10.07 -17.43 -5.48
C ARG A 31 8.69 -17.15 -4.90
N ASP A 32 8.59 -16.16 -4.03
CA ASP A 32 7.33 -15.80 -3.35
C ASP A 32 6.27 -15.29 -4.31
N LYS A 33 6.63 -14.53 -5.34
CA LYS A 33 5.68 -14.04 -6.37
C LYS A 33 4.88 -15.17 -7.04
N ARG A 34 5.42 -16.39 -7.05
CA ARG A 34 4.72 -17.57 -7.62
C ARG A 34 3.80 -18.24 -6.62
N LEU A 35 4.06 -18.10 -5.32
CA LEU A 35 3.48 -18.94 -4.26
C LEU A 35 2.57 -18.16 -3.30
N ARG A 36 2.77 -16.85 -3.16
CA ARG A 36 2.11 -16.02 -2.16
C ARG A 36 1.35 -14.86 -2.82
N PRO A 37 0.25 -14.40 -2.20
CA PRO A 37 -0.40 -13.17 -2.59
C PRO A 37 0.58 -11.98 -2.57
N PRO A 38 0.24 -10.87 -3.26
CA PRO A 38 1.00 -9.64 -3.21
C PRO A 38 1.37 -9.17 -1.80
N TYR A 39 2.62 -8.74 -1.67
CA TYR A 39 3.14 -8.08 -0.50
C TYR A 39 4.04 -6.95 -0.96
N PHE A 40 3.63 -5.71 -0.70
CA PHE A 40 4.29 -4.53 -1.26
C PHE A 40 4.28 -3.36 -0.27
N SER A 41 5.16 -2.41 -0.53
CA SER A 41 5.23 -1.12 0.16
C SER A 41 4.95 0.00 -0.83
N LEU A 42 4.16 0.98 -0.41
CA LEU A 42 3.88 2.20 -1.13
C LEU A 42 4.28 3.41 -0.28
N THR A 43 5.25 4.20 -0.72
CA THR A 43 5.63 5.44 -0.04
C THR A 43 4.60 6.53 -0.31
N ILE A 44 4.01 7.06 0.76
CA ILE A 44 3.02 8.13 0.73
C ILE A 44 3.67 9.46 1.11
N THR A 45 3.38 10.51 0.34
CA THR A 45 3.79 11.89 0.61
C THR A 45 2.60 12.80 0.30
N PRO A 46 2.24 13.74 1.18
CA PRO A 46 1.17 14.68 0.90
C PRO A 46 1.47 15.52 -0.35
N LEU A 47 0.44 15.77 -1.15
CA LEU A 47 0.52 16.75 -2.22
C LEU A 47 0.53 18.15 -1.59
N ARG A 48 1.55 18.95 -1.89
CA ARG A 48 1.54 20.37 -1.53
C ARG A 48 0.89 21.20 -2.64
N SER A 49 0.11 22.18 -2.20
CA SER A 49 -0.68 23.06 -3.07
C SER A 49 0.14 24.17 -3.75
N ASP A 50 1.40 24.37 -3.35
CA ASP A 50 2.32 25.31 -3.97
C ASP A 50 3.12 24.65 -5.09
N SER A 51 3.20 25.35 -6.22
CA SER A 51 3.58 24.87 -7.57
C SER A 51 5.01 24.35 -7.74
N ILE A 52 5.71 23.96 -6.67
CA ILE A 52 7.05 23.40 -6.74
C ILE A 52 6.95 21.90 -6.44
N ILE A 53 6.95 21.11 -7.52
CA ILE A 53 7.00 19.63 -7.49
C ILE A 53 8.42 19.18 -7.10
N THR A 54 8.93 19.66 -5.98
CA THR A 54 10.13 19.09 -5.35
C THR A 54 9.73 18.66 -3.97
N GLN A 55 9.77 17.34 -3.74
CA GLN A 55 9.68 16.77 -2.41
C GLN A 55 10.72 17.45 -1.52
N GLU A 56 10.25 18.26 -0.58
CA GLU A 56 11.14 18.96 0.32
C GLU A 56 11.70 17.94 1.32
N LYS A 57 12.95 18.15 1.75
CA LYS A 57 13.65 17.26 2.68
C LYS A 57 12.87 17.02 3.99
N ASN A 58 11.97 17.93 4.32
CA ASN A 58 11.17 17.94 5.54
C ASN A 58 9.71 17.51 5.33
N ASP A 59 9.35 17.01 4.14
CA ASP A 59 7.99 16.52 3.92
C ASP A 59 7.69 15.32 4.82
N PRO A 60 6.49 15.28 5.44
CA PRO A 60 6.04 14.10 6.16
C PRO A 60 5.84 12.97 5.15
N THR A 61 6.55 11.86 5.38
CA THR A 61 6.43 10.66 4.53
C THR A 61 6.29 9.43 5.39
N PHE A 62 5.59 8.42 4.91
CA PHE A 62 5.56 7.10 5.52
C PHE A 62 5.33 6.04 4.45
N ASP A 63 5.64 4.80 4.77
CA ASP A 63 5.36 3.66 3.91
C ASP A 63 4.07 2.99 4.34
N LEU A 64 3.14 2.80 3.40
CA LEU A 64 2.01 1.90 3.52
C LEU A 64 2.46 0.51 3.07
N ILE A 65 2.60 -0.40 4.02
CA ILE A 65 2.88 -1.82 3.77
C ILE A 65 1.54 -2.55 3.67
N VAL A 66 1.34 -3.26 2.56
CA VAL A 66 0.13 -4.03 2.27
C VAL A 66 0.50 -5.48 2.01
N GLN A 67 -0.19 -6.39 2.70
CA GLN A 67 -0.12 -7.82 2.47
C GLN A 67 -1.53 -8.33 2.14
N GLU A 68 -1.72 -8.71 0.89
CA GLU A 68 -2.98 -9.31 0.46
C GLU A 68 -3.15 -10.71 1.04
N THR A 69 -4.40 -11.08 1.33
CA THR A 69 -4.74 -12.46 1.68
C THR A 69 -5.00 -13.25 0.41
N SER A 70 -5.02 -14.59 0.49
CA SER A 70 -5.41 -15.43 -0.65
C SER A 70 -6.86 -15.25 -1.11
N LYS A 71 -7.68 -14.56 -0.30
CA LYS A 71 -9.10 -14.31 -0.56
C LYS A 71 -9.41 -12.86 -0.92
N TYR A 72 -8.46 -11.94 -0.81
CA TYR A 72 -8.61 -10.56 -1.24
C TYR A 72 -9.10 -10.50 -2.71
N PRO A 73 -10.10 -9.66 -3.05
CA PRO A 73 -10.70 -8.59 -2.25
C PRO A 73 -11.91 -8.99 -1.36
N ASN A 74 -12.24 -10.28 -1.27
CA ASN A 74 -13.36 -10.76 -0.43
C ASN A 74 -13.05 -10.70 1.07
N GLU A 75 -11.79 -10.58 1.43
CA GLU A 75 -11.31 -10.29 2.78
C GLU A 75 -10.33 -9.12 2.70
N LEU A 76 -10.23 -8.35 3.78
CA LEU A 76 -9.31 -7.23 3.85
C LEU A 76 -7.85 -7.69 3.82
N PRO A 77 -6.97 -6.91 3.18
CA PRO A 77 -5.53 -7.13 3.31
C PRO A 77 -5.07 -6.71 4.71
N GLU A 78 -3.94 -7.26 5.15
CA GLU A 78 -3.24 -6.74 6.31
C GLU A 78 -2.47 -5.49 5.90
N ILE A 79 -2.57 -4.43 6.71
CA ILE A 79 -1.87 -3.17 6.47
C ILE A 79 -1.05 -2.74 7.68
N LYS A 80 0.04 -2.04 7.40
CA LYS A 80 0.87 -1.37 8.41
C LYS A 80 1.46 -0.08 7.83
N LEU A 81 1.41 0.99 8.61
CA LEU A 81 2.15 2.22 8.32
C LEU A 81 3.52 2.16 9.02
N ALA A 82 4.59 2.42 8.27
CA ALA A 82 5.96 2.26 8.75
C ALA A 82 6.87 3.39 8.25
N ASN A 83 8.09 3.43 8.81
CA ASN A 83 9.15 4.36 8.41
C ASN A 83 8.73 5.85 8.35
N PRO A 84 8.04 6.39 9.38
CA PRO A 84 7.67 7.80 9.36
C PRO A 84 8.91 8.68 9.31
N LYS A 85 8.90 9.66 8.41
CA LYS A 85 9.86 10.77 8.38
C LYS A 85 9.08 12.05 8.54
N ASN A 86 9.58 12.96 9.37
CA ASN A 86 8.95 14.27 9.63
C ASN A 86 7.47 14.17 10.07
N LEU A 87 7.08 13.05 10.68
CA LEU A 87 5.73 12.76 11.16
C LEU A 87 5.83 12.10 12.54
N SER A 88 4.97 12.48 13.48
CA SER A 88 4.93 11.86 14.80
C SER A 88 4.33 10.45 14.73
N ILE A 89 4.77 9.58 15.64
CA ILE A 89 4.23 8.21 15.75
C ILE A 89 2.74 8.24 16.05
N GLU A 90 2.28 9.12 16.94
CA GLU A 90 0.86 9.27 17.28
C GLU A 90 -0.01 9.64 16.07
N ALA A 91 0.49 10.51 15.18
CA ALA A 91 -0.22 10.86 13.96
C ALA A 91 -0.28 9.69 12.97
N LEU A 92 0.80 8.90 12.89
CA LEU A 92 0.86 7.69 12.08
C LEU A 92 -0.14 6.63 12.59
N GLU A 93 -0.17 6.39 13.91
CA GLU A 93 -1.08 5.43 14.54
C GLU A 93 -2.55 5.84 14.35
N ARG A 94 -2.84 7.14 14.48
CA ARG A 94 -4.18 7.67 14.18
C ARG A 94 -4.57 7.42 12.73
N CYS A 95 -3.68 7.73 11.79
CA CYS A 95 -3.91 7.52 10.36
C CYS A 95 -4.16 6.03 10.06
N GLU A 96 -3.35 5.13 10.63
CA GLU A 96 -3.52 3.69 10.47
C GLU A 96 -4.88 3.21 11.00
N LYS A 97 -5.32 3.73 12.15
CA LYS A 97 -6.64 3.43 12.72
C LYS A 97 -7.77 3.90 11.82
N GLU A 98 -7.73 5.12 11.31
CA GLU A 98 -8.75 5.65 10.40
C GLU A 98 -8.80 4.87 9.08
N LEU A 99 -7.63 4.53 8.52
CA LEU A 99 -7.54 3.72 7.31
C LEU A 99 -8.19 2.33 7.51
N ARG A 100 -7.92 1.66 8.64
CA ARG A 100 -8.55 0.36 8.94
C ARG A 100 -10.07 0.43 9.07
N ILE A 101 -10.60 1.55 9.57
CA ILE A 101 -12.05 1.79 9.63
C ILE A 101 -12.59 1.97 8.21
N GLN A 102 -11.95 2.80 7.38
CA GLN A 102 -12.41 3.05 6.03
C GLN A 102 -12.39 1.79 5.15
N MET A 103 -11.38 0.94 5.29
CA MET A 103 -11.25 -0.31 4.54
C MET A 103 -12.47 -1.22 4.68
N GLN A 104 -13.17 -1.20 5.82
CA GLN A 104 -14.38 -2.01 6.04
C GLN A 104 -15.47 -1.73 4.99
N ASN A 105 -15.50 -0.52 4.41
CA ASN A 105 -16.49 -0.14 3.42
C ASN A 105 -16.18 -0.66 2.01
N TYR A 106 -15.01 -1.28 1.80
CA TYR A 106 -14.51 -1.69 0.47
C TYR A 106 -14.29 -3.20 0.36
N VAL A 107 -14.83 -4.00 1.28
CA VAL A 107 -14.82 -5.46 1.17
C VAL A 107 -15.76 -5.90 0.06
N GLY A 108 -15.28 -6.77 -0.83
CA GLY A 108 -16.09 -7.36 -1.90
C GLY A 108 -16.03 -6.66 -3.26
N GLY A 109 -15.39 -5.48 -3.33
CA GLY A 109 -15.25 -4.70 -4.57
C GLY A 109 -16.48 -3.86 -4.91
#